data_AF-A0A0Q8NSA0-F1
#
_entry.id   AF-A0A0Q8NSA0-F1
#
_cell.length_a   1.000
_cell.length_b   1.000
_cell.length_c   1.000
_cell.angle_alpha   90.00
_cell.angle_beta   90.00
_cell.angle_gamma   90.00
#
_symmetry.space_group_name_H-M   'P 1'
#
loop_
_entity.id
_entity.type
_entity.pdbx_description
1 polymer ?
#
loop_
_entity_poly.entity_id
_entity_poly.type
_entity_poly.pdbx_seq_one_letter_code
_entity_poly.pdbx_strand_id
1 'polypeptide(L)'
;MTETLLSTTFSTFQALPFSDRCHRVWQRGDHLLIGVSPGNSYFSHLRIAQLVRWGRQFFDSVDVVHADLHVDTQFAAFGYPADQARRRAAKETKTTRRRIERGVELAGRSRVGVHALSEFADTAAYRRLSGEVAGALAEDEDFRLATEGMAAGFLAARLPEGEAPSADQLAAGVAYIAAELPFFLDTPSLLDVPSSVSCYHVELPLTPVLFGRDQGLRAVPGQGYAVVRPRAVPQVPQVATAA
;
A
#
# COMPACT_ATOMS: atom_id res chain seq x y z
N MET A 1 5.15 -14.84 -18.74
CA MET A 1 5.72 -15.69 -17.68
C MET A 1 6.45 -14.74 -16.74
N THR A 2 5.92 -14.54 -15.53
CA THR A 2 6.44 -13.54 -14.58
C THR A 2 7.76 -14.04 -13.99
N GLU A 3 8.88 -13.49 -14.45
CA GLU A 3 10.20 -13.86 -13.96
C GLU A 3 10.35 -13.39 -12.51
N THR A 4 10.47 -14.34 -11.59
CA THR A 4 10.68 -14.03 -10.17
C THR A 4 12.11 -13.52 -10.01
N LEU A 5 12.26 -12.24 -9.66
CA LEU A 5 13.57 -11.67 -9.39
C LEU A 5 14.10 -12.22 -8.06
N LEU A 6 15.07 -13.13 -8.16
CA LEU A 6 15.77 -13.72 -7.02
C LEU A 6 17.04 -12.90 -6.75
N SER A 7 17.13 -12.31 -5.56
CA SER A 7 18.35 -11.63 -5.12
C SER A 7 19.45 -12.63 -4.74
N THR A 8 20.70 -12.24 -4.98
CA THR A 8 21.94 -13.02 -4.82
C THR A 8 22.48 -13.07 -3.40
N THR A 9 21.85 -12.36 -2.46
CA THR A 9 21.97 -12.62 -1.01
C THR A 9 20.71 -13.35 -0.58
N PHE A 10 20.78 -14.35 0.33
CA PHE A 10 19.62 -15.08 0.86
C PHE A 10 18.47 -14.11 1.19
N SER A 11 17.55 -13.92 0.24
CA SER A 11 16.74 -12.71 0.25
C SER A 11 15.59 -12.91 1.21
N THR A 12 15.54 -12.12 2.28
CA THR A 12 14.46 -12.21 3.27
C THR A 12 13.09 -11.99 2.63
N PHE A 13 13.03 -11.30 1.48
CA PHE A 13 11.82 -11.03 0.70
C PHE A 13 11.92 -11.55 -0.74
N GLN A 14 10.75 -11.80 -1.32
CA GLN A 14 10.52 -11.98 -2.75
C GLN A 14 9.68 -10.80 -3.24
N ALA A 15 9.98 -10.34 -4.46
CA ALA A 15 9.22 -9.33 -5.18
C ALA A 15 8.55 -9.95 -6.40
N LEU A 16 7.28 -9.66 -6.58
CA LEU A 16 6.47 -10.12 -7.69
C LEU A 16 5.84 -8.89 -8.36
N PRO A 17 6.52 -8.27 -9.34
CA PRO A 17 5.91 -7.22 -10.15
C PRO A 17 4.66 -7.75 -10.84
N PHE A 18 3.58 -6.95 -10.84
CA PHE A 18 2.27 -7.44 -11.30
C PHE A 18 2.22 -7.78 -12.79
N SER A 19 2.80 -6.94 -13.64
CA SER A 19 2.83 -7.11 -15.10
C SER A 19 4.22 -6.88 -15.67
N ASP A 20 4.44 -7.22 -16.94
CA ASP A 20 5.70 -6.96 -17.65
C ASP A 20 6.05 -5.46 -17.65
N ARG A 21 5.04 -4.59 -17.65
CA ARG A 21 5.25 -3.15 -17.51
C ARG A 21 5.75 -2.80 -16.11
N CYS A 22 5.14 -3.34 -15.05
CA CYS A 22 5.62 -3.13 -13.69
C CYS A 22 7.04 -3.69 -13.51
N HIS A 23 7.37 -4.80 -14.15
CA HIS A 23 8.72 -5.36 -14.17
C HIS A 23 9.72 -4.42 -14.85
N ARG A 24 9.36 -3.79 -15.98
CA ARG A 24 10.20 -2.77 -16.62
C ARG A 24 10.42 -1.53 -15.75
N VAL A 25 9.41 -1.09 -15.00
CA VAL A 25 9.57 0.02 -14.02
C VAL A 25 10.48 -0.42 -12.88
N TRP A 26 10.30 -1.64 -12.36
CA TRP A 26 11.17 -2.24 -11.35
C TRP A 26 12.64 -2.23 -11.77
N GLN A 27 12.95 -2.64 -13.00
CA GLN A 27 14.31 -2.71 -13.53
C GLN A 27 15.03 -1.35 -13.61
N ARG A 28 14.29 -0.23 -13.61
CA ARG A 28 14.90 1.12 -13.60
C ARG A 28 15.53 1.45 -12.25
N GLY A 29 14.94 0.96 -11.15
CA GLY A 29 15.50 1.15 -9.81
C GLY A 29 15.44 2.59 -9.30
N ASP A 30 14.56 3.46 -9.82
CA ASP A 30 14.55 4.88 -9.40
C ASP A 30 14.01 5.06 -7.96
N HIS A 31 12.82 4.53 -7.68
CA HIS A 31 12.15 4.73 -6.40
C HIS A 31 11.22 3.57 -6.01
N LEU A 32 11.18 3.24 -4.72
CA LEU A 32 10.24 2.28 -4.13
C LEU A 32 9.36 2.98 -3.09
N LEU A 33 8.04 2.86 -3.26
CA LEU A 33 7.07 3.27 -2.26
C LEU A 33 6.62 2.08 -1.41
N ILE A 34 6.74 2.19 -0.09
CA ILE A 34 6.22 1.23 0.89
C ILE A 34 4.97 1.83 1.52
N GLY A 35 3.79 1.34 1.12
CA GLY A 35 2.52 1.74 1.71
C GLY A 35 2.28 1.06 3.05
N VAL A 36 1.99 1.84 4.10
CA VAL A 36 1.71 1.33 5.45
C VAL A 36 0.33 1.76 5.91
N SER A 37 -0.59 0.80 5.99
CA SER A 37 -1.94 1.00 6.52
C SER A 37 -1.93 1.03 8.06
N PRO A 38 -2.64 1.98 8.71
CA PRO A 38 -2.86 1.97 10.15
C PRO A 38 -3.52 0.67 10.64
N GLY A 39 -3.23 0.27 11.87
CA GLY A 39 -3.81 -0.91 12.50
C GLY A 39 -3.31 -2.26 11.96
N ASN A 40 -2.56 -2.28 10.86
CA ASN A 40 -2.05 -3.51 10.28
C ASN A 40 -0.84 -4.05 11.06
N SER A 41 -0.97 -5.26 11.61
CA SER A 41 0.05 -5.93 12.42
C SER A 41 1.25 -6.44 11.61
N TYR A 42 1.09 -6.60 10.29
CA TYR A 42 2.18 -6.98 9.38
C TYR A 42 3.35 -6.00 9.48
N PHE A 43 3.06 -4.70 9.53
CA PHE A 43 4.06 -3.63 9.58
C PHE A 43 4.51 -3.39 11.02
N SER A 44 5.33 -4.28 11.57
CA SER A 44 6.12 -3.98 12.77
C SER A 44 7.31 -3.06 12.42
N HIS A 45 7.89 -2.36 13.40
CA HIS A 45 9.08 -1.54 13.16
C HIS A 45 10.26 -2.37 12.64
N LEU A 46 10.38 -3.64 13.06
CA LEU A 46 11.37 -4.58 12.53
C LEU A 46 11.08 -4.94 11.07
N ARG A 47 9.82 -5.20 10.72
CA ARG A 47 9.41 -5.49 9.33
C ARG A 47 9.71 -4.30 8.42
N ILE A 48 9.38 -3.09 8.85
CA ILE A 48 9.68 -1.85 8.13
C ILE A 48 11.20 -1.71 7.94
N ALA A 49 12.00 -1.90 8.98
CA ALA A 49 13.46 -1.82 8.87
C ALA A 49 14.02 -2.82 7.85
N GLN A 50 13.50 -4.05 7.84
CA GLN A 50 13.91 -5.07 6.88
C GLN A 50 13.50 -4.71 5.44
N LEU A 51 12.27 -4.24 5.23
CA LEU A 51 11.78 -3.81 3.91
C LEU A 51 12.59 -2.64 3.37
N VAL A 52 12.88 -1.63 4.20
CA VAL A 52 13.68 -0.46 3.80
C VAL A 52 15.11 -0.88 3.42
N ARG A 53 15.79 -1.68 4.25
CA ARG A 53 17.14 -2.18 3.93
C ARG A 53 17.16 -3.00 2.66
N TRP A 54 16.15 -3.84 2.46
CA TRP A 54 16.01 -4.65 1.26
C TRP A 54 15.71 -3.79 0.03
N GLY A 55 14.78 -2.84 0.11
CA GLY A 55 14.42 -1.94 -1.00
C GLY A 55 15.62 -1.14 -1.49
N ARG A 56 16.43 -0.62 -0.57
CA ARG A 56 17.66 0.14 -0.90
C ARG A 56 18.75 -0.67 -1.62
N GLN A 57 18.59 -1.99 -1.76
CA GLN A 57 19.49 -2.80 -2.60
C GLN A 57 19.14 -2.71 -4.09
N PHE A 58 17.92 -2.30 -4.42
CA PHE A 58 17.39 -2.28 -5.79
C PHE A 58 16.96 -0.88 -6.25
N PHE A 59 16.74 0.04 -5.32
CA PHE A 59 16.22 1.37 -5.61
C PHE A 59 17.12 2.47 -5.08
N ASP A 60 17.26 3.56 -5.86
CA ASP A 60 18.05 4.73 -5.51
C ASP A 60 17.47 5.47 -4.30
N SER A 61 16.15 5.46 -4.16
CA SER A 61 15.39 6.07 -3.06
C SER A 61 14.21 5.19 -2.62
N VAL A 62 13.81 5.32 -1.35
CA VAL A 62 12.68 4.57 -0.78
C VAL A 62 11.84 5.51 0.07
N ASP A 63 10.53 5.56 -0.16
CA ASP A 63 9.62 6.34 0.68
C ASP A 63 8.60 5.45 1.37
N VAL A 64 8.38 5.72 2.66
CA VAL A 64 7.32 5.06 3.42
C VAL A 64 6.16 6.04 3.56
N VAL A 65 5.04 5.71 2.93
CA VAL A 65 3.82 6.53 2.98
C VAL A 65 2.79 5.81 3.83
N HIS A 66 2.20 6.52 4.79
CA HIS A 66 1.11 5.97 5.61
C HIS A 66 -0.17 6.78 5.44
N ALA A 67 -1.29 6.06 5.42
CA ALA A 67 -2.58 6.70 5.40
C ALA A 67 -2.92 7.32 6.75
N ASP A 68 -3.46 8.53 6.70
CA ASP A 68 -3.97 9.28 7.84
C ASP A 68 -5.25 10.06 7.54
N LEU A 69 -5.72 10.02 6.29
CA LEU A 69 -7.01 10.56 5.86
C LEU A 69 -8.12 9.52 6.10
N HIS A 70 -9.33 10.00 6.41
CA HIS A 70 -10.55 9.20 6.60
C HIS A 70 -10.51 8.11 7.70
N VAL A 71 -9.44 8.03 8.50
CA VAL A 71 -9.34 7.07 9.62
C VAL A 71 -10.43 7.32 10.67
N ASP A 72 -10.75 8.58 10.93
CA ASP A 72 -11.83 8.99 11.84
C ASP A 72 -13.22 8.65 11.28
N THR A 73 -13.40 8.83 9.97
CA THR A 73 -14.64 8.50 9.25
C THR A 73 -14.91 7.01 9.34
N GLN A 74 -13.86 6.17 9.21
CA GLN A 74 -13.98 4.74 9.46
C GLN A 74 -14.45 4.48 10.90
N PHE A 75 -13.82 5.06 11.92
CA PHE A 75 -14.28 4.88 13.29
C PHE A 75 -15.73 5.31 13.49
N ALA A 76 -16.14 6.46 12.94
CA ALA A 76 -17.53 6.92 13.02
C ALA A 76 -18.51 5.90 12.41
N ALA A 77 -18.16 5.30 11.26
CA ALA A 77 -18.97 4.27 10.61
C ALA A 77 -19.07 2.95 11.43
N PHE A 78 -18.15 2.73 12.36
CA PHE A 78 -18.22 1.64 13.36
C PHE A 78 -18.93 2.07 14.66
N GLY A 79 -19.69 3.16 14.64
CA GLY A 79 -20.55 3.59 15.75
C GLY A 79 -19.86 4.41 16.83
N TYR A 80 -18.61 4.82 16.63
CA TYR A 80 -17.93 5.69 17.58
C TYR A 80 -18.49 7.12 17.50
N PRO A 81 -18.82 7.76 18.63
CA PRO A 81 -19.15 9.19 18.65
C PRO A 81 -18.02 10.02 18.03
N ALA A 82 -18.36 11.10 17.32
CA ALA A 82 -17.41 11.87 16.51
C ALA A 82 -16.13 12.27 17.27
N ASP A 83 -16.26 12.74 18.52
CA ASP A 83 -15.12 13.12 19.36
C ASP A 83 -14.21 11.92 19.69
N GLN A 84 -14.82 10.76 19.93
CA GLN A 84 -14.08 9.52 20.20
C GLN A 84 -13.41 8.99 18.94
N ALA A 85 -14.10 9.05 17.79
CA ALA A 85 -13.57 8.67 16.49
C ALA A 85 -12.31 9.49 16.14
N ARG A 86 -12.37 10.82 16.26
CA ARG A 86 -11.22 11.71 16.03
C ARG A 86 -10.05 11.39 16.97
N ARG A 87 -10.31 11.22 18.27
CA ARG A 87 -9.26 10.89 19.25
C ARG A 87 -8.59 9.54 18.95
N ARG A 88 -9.37 8.53 18.54
CA ARG A 88 -8.85 7.21 18.17
C ARG A 88 -8.04 7.26 16.88
N ALA A 89 -8.55 7.90 15.84
CA ALA A 89 -7.84 8.11 14.58
C ALA A 89 -6.49 8.81 14.78
N ALA A 90 -6.47 9.90 15.57
CA ALA A 90 -5.23 10.61 15.88
C ALA A 90 -4.22 9.73 16.63
N LYS A 91 -4.70 8.94 17.61
CA LYS A 91 -3.85 7.99 18.35
C LYS A 91 -3.28 6.91 17.43
N GLU A 92 -4.09 6.35 16.55
CA GLU A 92 -3.69 5.26 15.66
C GLU A 92 -2.69 5.75 14.60
N THR A 93 -2.98 6.87 13.95
CA THR A 93 -2.08 7.54 13.01
C THR A 93 -0.74 7.86 13.66
N LYS A 94 -0.75 8.47 14.86
CA LYS A 94 0.47 8.79 15.60
C LYS A 94 1.28 7.54 15.96
N THR A 95 0.60 6.45 16.31
CA THR A 95 1.24 5.17 16.65
C THR A 95 1.88 4.54 15.41
N THR A 96 1.19 4.59 14.28
CA THR A 96 1.68 4.11 12.98
C THR A 96 2.91 4.90 12.54
N ARG A 97 2.84 6.24 12.56
CA ARG A 97 3.99 7.10 12.24
C ARG A 97 5.21 6.80 13.12
N ARG A 98 5.05 6.76 14.45
CA ARG A 98 6.16 6.43 15.38
C ARG A 98 6.81 5.08 15.08
N ARG A 99 6.00 4.10 14.68
CA ARG A 99 6.47 2.76 14.34
C ARG A 99 7.27 2.76 13.04
N ILE A 100 6.83 3.53 12.05
CA ILE A 100 7.54 3.76 10.79
C ILE A 100 8.88 4.43 11.05
N GLU A 101 8.88 5.56 11.77
CA GLU A 101 10.09 6.32 12.09
C GLU A 101 11.12 5.44 12.79
N ARG A 102 10.70 4.66 13.80
CA ARG A 102 11.58 3.71 14.48
C ARG A 102 12.15 2.64 13.54
N GLY A 103 11.35 2.15 12.59
CA GLY A 103 11.81 1.19 11.59
C GLY A 103 12.84 1.79 10.63
N VAL A 104 12.60 3.01 10.16
CA VAL A 104 13.50 3.76 9.27
C VAL A 104 14.80 4.13 9.99
N GLU A 105 14.73 4.57 11.24
CA GLU A 105 15.92 4.83 12.08
C GLU A 105 16.76 3.57 12.25
N LEU A 106 16.13 2.43 12.54
CA LEU A 106 16.83 1.16 12.64
C LEU A 106 17.47 0.75 11.30
N ALA A 107 16.83 1.03 10.17
CA ALA A 107 17.38 0.76 8.85
C ALA A 107 18.51 1.72 8.42
N GLY A 108 18.56 2.91 9.02
CA GLY A 108 19.38 4.04 8.59
C GLY A 108 18.62 4.91 7.57
N ARG A 109 18.44 6.20 7.89
CA ARG A 109 17.55 7.15 7.18
C ARG A 109 18.05 7.62 5.80
N SER A 110 19.30 7.34 5.42
CA SER A 110 19.86 7.84 4.16
C SER A 110 19.01 7.39 2.96
N ARG A 111 18.56 8.37 2.15
CA ARG A 111 17.67 8.18 0.99
C ARG A 111 16.33 7.53 1.32
N VAL A 112 15.81 7.82 2.52
CA VAL A 112 14.50 7.34 2.96
C VAL A 112 13.63 8.50 3.44
N GLY A 113 12.51 8.75 2.76
CA GLY A 113 11.49 9.66 3.25
C GLY A 113 10.34 8.93 3.96
N VAL A 114 9.63 9.69 4.80
CA VAL A 114 8.49 9.21 5.58
C VAL A 114 7.42 10.27 5.52
N HIS A 115 6.27 9.90 4.97
CA HIS A 115 5.20 10.85 4.68
C HIS A 115 3.84 10.35 5.15
N ALA A 116 3.03 11.27 5.67
CA ALA A 116 1.60 11.08 5.78
C ALA A 116 0.90 11.46 4.48
N LEU A 117 -0.17 10.77 4.08
CA LEU A 117 -0.94 11.13 2.88
C LEU A 117 -1.45 12.57 2.92
N SER A 118 -1.88 13.04 4.10
CA SER A 118 -2.39 14.40 4.29
C SER A 118 -1.38 15.49 3.92
N GLU A 119 -0.08 15.20 3.92
CA GLU A 119 0.96 16.15 3.49
C GLU A 119 0.81 16.56 2.02
N PHE A 120 0.15 15.72 1.21
CA PHE A 120 -0.05 15.95 -0.22
C PHE A 120 -1.42 16.51 -0.56
N ALA A 121 -2.37 16.56 0.38
CA ALA A 121 -3.78 16.87 0.12
C ALA A 121 -3.99 18.20 -0.61
N ASP A 122 -3.14 19.20 -0.34
CA ASP A 122 -3.21 20.54 -0.93
C ASP A 122 -2.35 20.72 -2.18
N THR A 123 -1.61 19.69 -2.60
CA THR A 123 -0.79 19.75 -3.82
C THR A 123 -1.65 19.66 -5.07
N ALA A 124 -1.22 20.33 -6.14
CA ALA A 124 -1.93 20.29 -7.42
C ALA A 124 -1.97 18.86 -8.00
N ALA A 125 -0.88 18.09 -7.86
CA ALA A 125 -0.78 16.72 -8.32
C ALA A 125 -1.80 15.81 -7.62
N TYR A 126 -1.85 15.84 -6.28
CA TYR A 126 -2.81 15.04 -5.53
C TYR A 126 -4.26 15.43 -5.85
N ARG A 127 -4.61 16.72 -5.85
CA ARG A 127 -5.98 17.17 -6.16
C ARG A 127 -6.44 16.75 -7.55
N ARG A 128 -5.57 16.81 -8.55
CA ARG A 128 -5.86 16.31 -9.91
C ARG A 128 -6.18 14.82 -9.88
N LEU A 129 -5.28 14.01 -9.28
CA LEU A 129 -5.43 12.56 -9.22
C LEU A 129 -6.66 12.15 -8.40
N SER A 130 -6.94 12.82 -7.28
CA SER A 130 -8.16 12.60 -6.50
C SER A 130 -9.42 12.93 -7.30
N GLY A 131 -9.39 13.97 -8.13
CA GLY A 131 -10.49 14.29 -9.06
C GLY A 131 -10.69 13.21 -10.12
N GLU A 132 -9.61 12.68 -10.69
CA GLU A 132 -9.66 11.55 -11.63
C GLU A 132 -10.24 10.29 -10.97
N VAL A 133 -9.81 9.98 -9.74
CA VAL A 133 -10.35 8.86 -8.95
C VAL A 133 -11.85 9.05 -8.69
N ALA A 134 -12.27 10.24 -8.30
CA ALA A 134 -13.69 10.54 -8.07
C ALA A 134 -14.52 10.39 -9.35
N GLY A 135 -14.01 10.85 -10.50
CA GLY A 135 -14.65 10.64 -11.80
C GLY A 135 -14.75 9.16 -12.16
N ALA A 136 -13.68 8.39 -11.98
CA ALA A 136 -13.68 6.95 -12.25
C ALA A 136 -14.66 6.19 -11.33
N LEU A 137 -14.76 6.55 -10.05
CA LEU A 137 -15.76 5.95 -9.16
C LEU A 137 -17.20 6.21 -9.62
N ALA A 138 -17.46 7.34 -10.29
CA ALA A 138 -18.78 7.68 -10.80
C ALA A 138 -19.09 7.01 -12.16
N GLU A 139 -18.11 6.88 -13.03
CA GLU A 139 -18.30 6.58 -14.45
C GLU A 139 -17.79 5.20 -14.89
N ASP A 140 -16.86 4.61 -14.16
CA ASP A 140 -16.17 3.36 -14.50
C ASP A 140 -16.60 2.23 -13.55
N GLU A 141 -17.50 1.37 -14.04
CA GLU A 141 -18.09 0.30 -13.25
C GLU A 141 -17.05 -0.70 -12.72
N ASP A 142 -16.08 -1.10 -13.56
CA ASP A 142 -15.02 -2.03 -13.15
C ASP A 142 -14.16 -1.44 -12.04
N PHE A 143 -13.82 -0.15 -12.15
CA PHE A 143 -13.07 0.57 -11.13
C PHE A 143 -13.85 0.69 -9.82
N ARG A 144 -15.14 1.05 -9.90
CA ARG A 144 -16.02 1.13 -8.73
C ARG A 144 -16.15 -0.21 -8.03
N LEU A 145 -16.47 -1.28 -8.77
CA LEU A 145 -16.62 -2.63 -8.20
C LEU A 145 -15.33 -3.15 -7.57
N ALA A 146 -14.18 -2.91 -8.19
CA ALA A 146 -12.90 -3.29 -7.61
C ALA A 146 -12.58 -2.50 -6.33
N THR A 147 -12.93 -1.21 -6.28
CA THR A 147 -12.72 -0.37 -5.09
C THR A 147 -13.65 -0.78 -3.95
N GLU A 148 -14.94 -1.00 -4.23
CA GLU A 148 -15.92 -1.49 -3.26
C GLU A 148 -15.58 -2.89 -2.76
N GLY A 149 -15.15 -3.80 -3.65
CA GLY A 149 -14.71 -5.13 -3.28
C GLY A 149 -13.48 -5.12 -2.36
N MET A 150 -12.52 -4.23 -2.63
CA MET A 150 -11.36 -4.03 -1.74
C MET A 150 -11.78 -3.47 -0.37
N ALA A 151 -12.69 -2.48 -0.35
CA ALA A 151 -13.24 -1.94 0.89
C ALA A 151 -13.95 -3.04 1.70
N ALA A 152 -14.84 -3.79 1.06
CA ALA A 152 -15.59 -4.87 1.69
C ALA A 152 -14.66 -5.95 2.28
N GLY A 153 -13.62 -6.36 1.54
CA GLY A 153 -12.64 -7.33 2.02
C GLY A 153 -11.88 -6.87 3.28
N PHE A 154 -11.47 -5.60 3.33
CA PHE A 154 -10.81 -5.04 4.52
C PHE A 154 -11.76 -4.85 5.71
N LEU A 155 -13.02 -4.50 5.45
CA LEU A 155 -14.04 -4.32 6.49
C LEU A 155 -14.49 -5.66 7.08
N ALA A 156 -14.63 -6.70 6.24
CA ALA A 156 -15.02 -8.04 6.69
C ALA A 156 -14.08 -8.60 7.76
N ALA A 157 -12.78 -8.30 7.67
CA ALA A 157 -11.79 -8.69 8.70
C ALA A 157 -12.00 -8.02 10.07
N ARG A 158 -12.85 -7.00 10.16
CA ARG A 158 -13.20 -6.26 11.39
C ARG A 158 -14.62 -6.54 11.88
N LEU A 159 -15.42 -7.28 11.11
CA LEU A 159 -16.80 -7.61 11.41
C LEU A 159 -16.91 -9.04 11.97
N PRO A 160 -18.00 -9.37 12.69
CA PRO A 160 -18.31 -10.75 13.04
C PRO A 160 -18.40 -11.65 11.79
N GLU A 161 -18.08 -12.93 11.96
CA GLU A 161 -18.11 -13.90 10.88
C GLU A 161 -19.52 -13.98 10.26
N GLY A 162 -19.60 -13.83 8.93
CA GLY A 162 -20.85 -13.86 8.17
C GLY A 162 -21.59 -12.52 8.07
N GLU A 163 -21.11 -11.46 8.72
CA GLU A 163 -21.70 -10.12 8.57
C GLU A 163 -21.10 -9.35 7.38
N ALA A 164 -21.98 -8.67 6.63
CA ALA A 164 -21.59 -7.75 5.57
C ALA A 164 -21.49 -6.31 6.12
N PRO A 165 -20.57 -5.47 5.60
CA PRO A 165 -20.50 -4.08 6.00
C PRO A 165 -21.79 -3.33 5.65
N SER A 166 -22.21 -2.42 6.53
CA SER A 166 -23.29 -1.49 6.22
C SER A 166 -22.90 -0.54 5.08
N ALA A 167 -23.88 0.13 4.47
CA ALA A 167 -23.63 1.11 3.41
C ALA A 167 -22.67 2.23 3.87
N ASP A 168 -22.84 2.72 5.10
CA ASP A 168 -21.97 3.76 5.68
C ASP A 168 -20.54 3.26 5.92
N GLN A 169 -20.39 2.00 6.36
CA GLN A 169 -19.08 1.37 6.54
C GLN A 169 -18.37 1.19 5.21
N LEU A 170 -19.09 0.71 4.19
CA LEU A 170 -18.55 0.55 2.85
C LEU A 170 -18.14 1.90 2.27
N ALA A 171 -18.99 2.93 2.38
CA ALA A 171 -18.68 4.28 1.91
C ALA A 171 -17.43 4.86 2.60
N ALA A 172 -17.28 4.67 3.91
CA ALA A 172 -16.08 5.07 4.65
C ALA A 172 -14.83 4.29 4.21
N GLY A 173 -14.99 2.99 3.91
CA GLY A 173 -13.93 2.15 3.36
C GLY A 173 -13.47 2.60 1.97
N VAL A 174 -14.43 2.89 1.08
CA VAL A 174 -14.17 3.41 -0.27
C VAL A 174 -13.49 4.77 -0.20
N ALA A 175 -13.95 5.69 0.64
CA ALA A 175 -13.33 7.01 0.82
C ALA A 175 -11.87 6.89 1.29
N TYR A 176 -11.60 5.99 2.24
CA TYR A 176 -10.25 5.71 2.71
C TYR A 176 -9.36 5.18 1.57
N ILE A 177 -9.82 4.17 0.82
CA ILE A 177 -9.04 3.61 -0.31
C ILE A 177 -8.80 4.67 -1.38
N ALA A 178 -9.84 5.41 -1.77
CA ALA A 178 -9.78 6.45 -2.79
C ALA A 178 -8.71 7.51 -2.46
N ALA A 179 -8.49 7.82 -1.18
CA ALA A 179 -7.45 8.74 -0.74
C ALA A 179 -6.01 8.20 -0.94
N GLU A 180 -5.83 6.87 -0.99
CA GLU A 180 -4.54 6.22 -1.25
C GLU A 180 -4.25 6.08 -2.75
N LEU A 181 -5.29 5.99 -3.60
CA LEU A 181 -5.15 5.70 -5.04
C LEU A 181 -4.25 6.65 -5.83
N PRO A 182 -4.12 7.96 -5.52
CA PRO A 182 -3.12 8.81 -6.17
C PRO A 182 -1.70 8.22 -6.16
N PHE A 183 -1.28 7.55 -5.07
CA PHE A 183 0.04 6.91 -4.97
C PHE A 183 0.13 5.56 -5.72
N PHE A 184 -0.99 4.98 -6.12
CA PHE A 184 -0.99 3.85 -7.04
C PHE A 184 -1.05 4.30 -8.50
N LEU A 185 -1.48 5.53 -8.76
CA LEU A 185 -1.62 6.08 -10.10
C LEU A 185 -0.35 6.78 -10.59
N ASP A 186 0.22 7.66 -9.76
CA ASP A 186 1.28 8.57 -10.18
C ASP A 186 2.11 9.10 -8.99
N THR A 187 2.74 8.17 -8.25
CA THR A 187 3.79 8.54 -7.29
C THR A 187 4.90 9.39 -7.91
N PRO A 188 5.35 9.16 -9.18
CA PRO A 188 6.33 10.02 -9.83
C PRO A 188 6.01 11.52 -9.72
N SER A 189 4.78 11.92 -10.04
CA SER A 189 4.36 13.33 -9.93
C SER A 189 4.16 13.80 -8.49
N LEU A 190 3.86 12.91 -7.54
CA LEU A 190 3.62 13.26 -6.13
C LEU A 190 4.93 13.47 -5.35
N LEU A 191 5.96 12.67 -5.64
CA LEU A 191 7.26 12.69 -4.95
C LEU A 191 8.39 13.27 -5.78
N ASP A 192 8.11 13.75 -6.99
CA ASP A 192 9.11 14.28 -7.93
C ASP A 192 10.24 13.28 -8.22
N VAL A 193 9.86 12.05 -8.59
CA VAL A 193 10.79 10.95 -8.93
C VAL A 193 10.59 10.46 -10.37
N PRO A 194 11.64 9.97 -11.07
CA PRO A 194 11.51 9.59 -12.49
C PRO A 194 10.55 8.42 -12.74
N SER A 195 10.53 7.43 -11.86
CA SER A 195 9.61 6.30 -11.88
C SER A 195 9.49 5.73 -10.47
N SER A 196 8.41 5.01 -10.16
CA SER A 196 8.16 4.46 -8.83
C SER A 196 7.48 3.10 -8.89
N VAL A 197 7.87 2.21 -8.00
CA VAL A 197 7.12 0.98 -7.71
C VAL A 197 6.44 1.11 -6.36
N SER A 198 5.11 1.06 -6.32
CA SER A 198 4.36 0.90 -5.07
C SER A 198 4.36 -0.56 -4.66
N CYS A 199 4.68 -0.86 -3.41
CA CYS A 199 4.75 -2.23 -2.91
C CYS A 199 3.86 -2.48 -1.71
N TYR A 200 3.32 -3.70 -1.67
CA TYR A 200 2.52 -4.22 -0.55
C TYR A 200 2.72 -5.73 -0.40
N HIS A 201 2.27 -6.30 0.71
CA HIS A 201 2.56 -7.70 1.04
C HIS A 201 1.59 -8.73 0.44
N VAL A 202 0.49 -8.24 -0.16
CA VAL A 202 -0.51 -9.03 -0.88
C VAL A 202 -0.89 -8.30 -2.16
N GLU A 203 -1.44 -9.02 -3.14
CA GLU A 203 -2.05 -8.39 -4.31
C GLU A 203 -3.34 -7.69 -3.89
N LEU A 204 -3.59 -6.48 -4.41
CA LEU A 204 -4.80 -5.73 -4.11
C LEU A 204 -5.85 -6.01 -5.20
N PRO A 205 -7.16 -6.05 -4.87
CA PRO A 205 -8.21 -6.23 -5.88
C PRO A 205 -8.19 -5.18 -7.01
N LEU A 206 -7.66 -3.99 -6.73
CA LEU A 206 -7.49 -2.92 -7.72
C LEU A 206 -6.29 -3.11 -8.65
N THR A 207 -5.38 -4.04 -8.36
CA THR A 207 -4.15 -4.19 -9.15
C THR A 207 -4.42 -4.48 -10.64
N PRO A 208 -5.35 -5.39 -11.02
CA PRO A 208 -5.71 -5.59 -12.43
C PRO A 208 -6.29 -4.35 -13.10
N VAL A 209 -7.08 -3.55 -12.39
CA VAL A 209 -7.71 -2.33 -12.92
C VAL A 209 -6.68 -1.22 -13.10
N LEU A 210 -5.74 -1.06 -12.18
CA LEU A 210 -4.76 0.03 -12.23
C LEU A 210 -3.55 -0.28 -13.13
N PHE A 211 -3.17 -1.57 -13.24
CA PHE A 211 -1.91 -1.99 -13.87
C PHE A 211 -2.07 -3.04 -14.97
N GLY A 212 -3.28 -3.55 -15.20
CA GLY A 212 -3.55 -4.66 -16.14
C GLY A 212 -4.40 -4.30 -17.35
N ARG A 213 -5.02 -3.12 -17.39
CA ARG A 213 -5.91 -2.70 -18.50
C ARG A 213 -5.30 -1.59 -19.37
N ASP A 214 -5.84 -1.49 -20.59
CA ASP A 214 -5.42 -0.51 -21.60
C ASP A 214 -6.26 0.77 -21.64
N GLN A 215 -7.47 0.75 -21.06
CA GLN A 215 -8.45 1.84 -21.09
C GLN A 215 -8.93 2.20 -19.68
N GLY A 216 -9.51 3.39 -19.52
CA GLY A 216 -9.99 3.91 -18.23
C GLY A 216 -8.86 4.45 -17.34
N LEU A 217 -9.20 4.82 -16.10
CA LEU A 217 -8.21 5.31 -15.13
C LEU A 217 -7.18 4.22 -14.79
N ARG A 218 -5.91 4.52 -15.00
CA ARG A 218 -4.80 3.57 -14.80
C ARG A 218 -3.53 4.29 -14.43
N ALA A 219 -2.58 3.55 -13.87
CA ALA A 219 -1.30 4.11 -13.47
C ALA A 219 -0.51 4.66 -14.67
N VAL A 220 0.17 5.80 -14.51
CA VAL A 220 1.01 6.43 -15.54
C VAL A 220 2.21 5.55 -15.88
N PRO A 221 2.78 5.58 -17.10
CA PRO A 221 3.80 4.62 -17.55
C PRO A 221 4.97 4.38 -16.58
N GLY A 222 5.41 5.42 -15.86
CA GLY A 222 6.48 5.36 -14.85
C GLY A 222 6.07 4.82 -13.47
N GLN A 223 4.80 4.49 -13.25
CA GLN A 223 4.29 3.90 -12.02
C GLN A 223 4.08 2.38 -12.19
N GLY A 224 4.62 1.60 -11.26
CA GLY A 224 4.49 0.15 -11.19
C GLY A 224 3.93 -0.32 -9.84
N TYR A 225 3.60 -1.61 -9.77
CA TYR A 225 3.19 -2.29 -8.54
C TYR A 225 3.90 -3.63 -8.39
N ALA A 226 4.28 -3.98 -7.16
CA ALA A 226 4.84 -5.28 -6.84
C ALA A 226 4.33 -5.80 -5.49
N VAL A 227 4.03 -7.10 -5.44
CA VAL A 227 3.85 -7.80 -4.18
C VAL A 227 5.21 -8.11 -3.59
N VAL A 228 5.50 -7.58 -2.40
CA VAL A 228 6.74 -7.79 -1.67
C VAL A 228 6.45 -8.43 -0.32
N ARG A 229 6.87 -9.67 -0.16
CA ARG A 229 6.60 -10.46 1.05
C ARG A 229 7.79 -11.33 1.44
N PRO A 230 7.88 -11.78 2.70
CA PRO A 230 8.96 -12.65 3.10
C PRO A 230 9.00 -13.90 2.22
N ARG A 231 10.20 -14.39 1.90
CA ARG A 231 10.33 -15.72 1.30
C ARG A 231 9.94 -16.76 2.35
N ALA A 232 9.10 -17.72 1.95
CA ALA A 232 8.90 -18.89 2.78
C ALA A 232 10.25 -19.61 2.89
N VAL A 233 10.70 -19.87 4.13
CA VAL A 233 11.84 -20.77 4.34
C VAL A 233 11.34 -22.17 3.98
N PRO A 234 11.98 -22.89 3.04
CA PRO A 234 11.64 -24.29 2.81
C PRO A 234 11.80 -25.04 4.13
N GLN A 235 10.73 -25.68 4.63
CA GLN A 235 10.87 -26.59 5.75
C GLN A 235 11.73 -27.77 5.29
N VAL A 236 12.91 -27.94 5.89
CA VAL A 236 13.68 -29.17 5.73
C VAL A 236 12.83 -30.30 6.32
N PRO A 237 12.49 -31.36 5.58
CA PRO A 237 11.81 -32.51 6.15
C PRO A 237 12.65 -33.01 7.33
N GLN A 238 12.05 -33.01 8.51
CA GLN A 238 12.66 -33.59 9.69
C GLN A 238 12.82 -35.07 9.38
N VAL A 239 14.05 -35.50 9.08
CA VAL A 239 14.35 -36.93 8.92
C VAL A 239 14.03 -37.55 10.28
N ALA A 240 12.95 -38.32 10.32
CA ALA A 240 12.62 -39.14 11.47
C ALA A 240 13.80 -40.08 11.68
N THR A 241 14.58 -39.83 12.73
CA THR A 241 15.52 -40.82 13.26
C THR A 241 14.67 -41.96 13.80
N ALA A 242 14.56 -43.02 13.00
CA ALA A 242 14.05 -44.31 13.47
C ALA A 242 15.04 -44.84 14.52
N ALA A 243 14.49 -45.16 15.70
CA ALA A 243 15.13 -45.99 16.72
C ALA A 243 14.87 -47.46 16.44
#